data_AF-F7A927-F1
#
_entry.id   AF-F7A927-F1
#
_cell.length_a   1.000
_cell.length_b   1.000
_cell.length_c   1.000
_cell.angle_alpha   90.00
_cell.angle_beta   90.00
_cell.angle_gamma   90.00
#
_symmetry.space_group_name_H-M   'P 1'
#
loop_
_entity.id
_entity.type
_entity.pdbx_description
1 polymer ?
#
loop_
_entity_poly.entity_id
_entity_poly.type
_entity_poly.pdbx_seq_one_letter_code
_entity_poly.pdbx_strand_id
1 'polypeptide(L)'
;MRKLFVPDFERLLSPQVWVEAASQAMYSFGVCYTGLTAFGSFNPRRNNYFKQAVFMIPIGCLTSIFMGLITFSFLGHIAHVNKVEITSVISSGPGLIFQVLPYGLSLLPVPQLWSILFFFMFYLVCIDSAFSEFEGMMVIIGDAFPNAVSNSKNRAMTGTAFGVSLYLLSLMLLHQNGLYIFEILNYYGGAGICLLWLALCE
;
A
#
# COMPACT_ATOMS: atom_id res chain seq x y z
N MET A 1 21.28 -5.85 -7.61
CA MET A 1 21.13 -7.26 -7.18
C MET A 1 21.90 -7.58 -5.89
N ARG A 2 23.24 -7.47 -5.83
CA ARG A 2 24.03 -7.90 -4.64
C ARG A 2 23.59 -7.27 -3.31
N LYS A 3 23.24 -5.97 -3.28
CA LYS A 3 22.78 -5.29 -2.05
C LYS A 3 21.39 -5.72 -1.54
N LEU A 4 20.58 -6.42 -2.34
CA LEU A 4 19.28 -6.94 -1.90
C LEU A 4 19.43 -8.23 -1.06
N PHE A 5 20.42 -9.07 -1.40
CA PHE A 5 20.58 -10.41 -0.84
C PHE A 5 21.76 -10.57 0.11
N VAL A 6 22.57 -9.53 0.34
CA VAL A 6 23.65 -9.58 1.33
C VAL A 6 23.02 -9.31 2.70
N PRO A 7 22.92 -10.32 3.59
CA PRO A 7 22.33 -10.14 4.90
C PRO A 7 23.28 -9.35 5.81
N ASP A 8 22.70 -8.51 6.66
CA ASP A 8 23.38 -7.88 7.78
C ASP A 8 22.80 -8.47 9.08
N PHE A 9 23.52 -9.43 9.66
CA PHE A 9 23.05 -10.15 10.84
C PHE A 9 23.11 -9.30 12.12
N GLU A 10 23.94 -8.26 12.18
CA GLU A 10 24.01 -7.37 13.34
C GLU A 10 22.71 -6.58 13.49
N ARG A 11 22.08 -6.22 12.37
CA ARG A 11 20.78 -5.54 12.36
C ARG A 11 19.65 -6.36 12.98
N LEU A 12 19.72 -7.69 12.94
CA LEU A 12 18.69 -8.55 13.55
C LEU A 12 18.64 -8.44 15.08
N LEU A 13 19.72 -7.97 15.72
CA LEU A 13 19.77 -7.72 17.16
C LEU A 13 18.97 -6.47 17.55
N SER A 14 18.64 -5.60 16.60
CA SER A 14 17.85 -4.39 16.86
C SER A 14 16.36 -4.74 16.94
N PRO A 15 15.67 -4.41 18.05
CA PRO A 15 14.22 -4.59 18.16
C PRO A 15 13.44 -3.84 17.08
N GLN A 16 13.99 -2.72 16.59
CA GLN A 16 13.38 -1.89 15.55
C GLN A 16 13.12 -2.67 14.26
N VAL A 17 14.04 -3.58 13.88
CA VAL A 17 13.90 -4.38 12.65
C VAL A 17 12.69 -5.32 12.74
N TRP A 18 12.41 -5.86 13.92
CA TRP A 18 11.26 -6.73 14.15
C TRP A 18 9.95 -5.95 14.17
N VAL A 19 9.94 -4.76 14.77
CA VAL A 19 8.78 -3.86 14.74
C VAL A 19 8.44 -3.45 13.31
N GLU A 20 9.44 -3.09 12.50
CA GLU A 20 9.27 -2.73 11.10
C GLU A 20 8.80 -3.94 10.27
N ALA A 21 9.38 -5.13 10.48
CA ALA A 21 8.96 -6.35 9.78
C ALA A 21 7.51 -6.75 10.10
N ALA A 22 7.11 -6.70 11.38
CA ALA A 22 5.75 -6.98 11.81
C ALA A 22 4.76 -5.95 11.24
N SER A 23 5.07 -4.66 11.35
CA SER A 23 4.25 -3.57 10.80
C SER A 23 4.07 -3.72 9.28
N GLN A 24 5.15 -4.04 8.57
CA GLN A 24 5.11 -4.26 7.11
C GLN A 24 4.25 -5.46 6.73
N ALA A 25 4.32 -6.57 7.49
CA ALA A 25 3.49 -7.74 7.24
C ALA A 25 2.01 -7.41 7.41
N MET A 26 1.65 -6.70 8.49
CA MET A 26 0.27 -6.32 8.76
C MET A 26 -0.28 -5.33 7.73
N TYR A 27 0.51 -4.32 7.37
CA TYR A 27 0.18 -3.35 6.32
C TYR A 27 0.00 -4.06 4.96
N SER A 28 0.91 -4.98 4.62
CA SER A 28 0.88 -5.71 3.34
C SER A 28 -0.34 -6.61 3.18
N PHE A 29 -0.88 -7.15 4.28
CA PHE A 29 -2.08 -7.98 4.24
C PHE A 29 -3.35 -7.23 4.62
N GLY A 30 -3.27 -5.95 4.98
CA GLY A 30 -4.45 -5.18 5.40
C GLY A 30 -5.09 -5.70 6.70
N VAL A 31 -4.27 -6.26 7.61
CA VAL A 31 -4.75 -6.72 8.93
C VAL A 31 -5.14 -5.51 9.78
N CYS A 32 -6.28 -5.58 10.47
CA CYS A 32 -6.89 -4.48 11.24
C CYS A 32 -7.40 -3.30 10.39
N TYR A 33 -7.50 -3.49 9.07
CA TYR A 33 -8.23 -2.58 8.19
C TYR A 33 -9.63 -3.11 7.91
N THR A 34 -10.53 -2.21 7.53
CA THR A 34 -11.96 -2.48 7.35
C THR A 34 -12.25 -3.38 6.14
N GLY A 35 -11.37 -3.41 5.13
CA GLY A 35 -11.57 -4.14 3.88
C GLY A 35 -11.70 -5.65 4.06
N LEU A 36 -10.75 -6.30 4.77
CA LEU A 36 -10.80 -7.75 4.99
C LEU A 36 -12.02 -8.17 5.81
N THR A 37 -12.36 -7.41 6.85
CA THR A 37 -13.52 -7.69 7.70
C THR A 37 -14.83 -7.55 6.92
N ALA A 38 -14.95 -6.53 6.06
CA ALA A 38 -16.10 -6.35 5.18
C ALA A 38 -16.22 -7.46 4.12
N PHE A 39 -15.13 -7.83 3.45
CA PHE A 39 -15.17 -8.96 2.51
C PHE A 39 -15.44 -10.29 3.21
N GLY A 40 -14.96 -10.44 4.44
CA GLY A 40 -15.29 -11.57 5.31
C GLY A 40 -16.79 -11.66 5.60
N SER A 41 -17.48 -10.55 5.83
CA SER A 41 -18.92 -10.53 6.14
C SER A 41 -19.79 -10.95 4.96
N PHE A 42 -19.32 -10.76 3.74
CA PHE A 42 -20.00 -11.21 2.52
C PHE A 42 -19.79 -12.69 2.20
N ASN A 43 -18.86 -13.38 2.87
CA ASN A 43 -18.62 -14.79 2.63
C ASN A 43 -19.73 -15.69 3.22
N PRO A 44 -20.04 -16.83 2.58
CA PRO A 44 -20.92 -17.83 3.17
C PRO A 44 -20.40 -18.33 4.53
N ARG A 45 -21.30 -18.62 5.48
CA ARG A 45 -20.94 -19.09 6.83
C ARG A 45 -20.02 -20.33 6.86
N ARG A 46 -20.08 -21.17 5.83
CA ARG A 46 -19.25 -22.37 5.66
C ARG A 46 -18.16 -22.17 4.60
N ASN A 47 -17.56 -20.99 4.55
CA ASN A 47 -16.40 -20.73 3.70
C ASN A 47 -15.12 -21.29 4.34
N ASN A 48 -14.24 -21.89 3.55
CA ASN A 48 -12.96 -22.40 4.03
C ASN A 48 -11.89 -21.29 3.99
N TYR A 49 -11.97 -20.38 4.98
CA TYR A 49 -11.04 -19.26 5.14
C TYR A 49 -9.59 -19.70 5.33
N PHE A 50 -9.36 -20.85 5.98
CA PHE A 50 -8.03 -21.42 6.16
C PHE A 50 -7.36 -21.73 4.81
N LYS A 51 -8.09 -22.39 3.89
CA LYS A 51 -7.57 -22.68 2.55
C LYS A 51 -7.26 -21.40 1.79
N GLN A 52 -8.12 -20.37 1.89
CA GLN A 52 -7.87 -19.08 1.24
C GLN A 52 -6.60 -18.40 1.77
N ALA A 53 -6.43 -18.36 3.10
CA ALA A 53 -5.24 -17.78 3.73
C ALA A 53 -3.95 -18.51 3.32
N VAL A 54 -3.97 -19.84 3.26
CA VAL A 54 -2.81 -20.67 2.84
C VAL A 54 -2.36 -20.35 1.41
N PHE A 55 -3.26 -19.95 0.51
CA PHE A 55 -2.89 -19.50 -0.84
C PHE A 55 -2.53 -18.02 -0.90
N MET A 56 -3.27 -17.16 -0.20
CA MET A 56 -3.10 -15.71 -0.26
C MET A 56 -1.75 -15.25 0.30
N ILE A 57 -1.33 -15.81 1.44
CA ILE A 57 -0.10 -15.38 2.13
C ILE A 57 1.15 -15.62 1.27
N PRO A 58 1.42 -16.83 0.74
CA PRO A 58 2.57 -17.05 -0.12
C PRO A 58 2.55 -16.20 -1.40
N ILE A 59 1.39 -16.02 -2.03
CA ILE A 59 1.25 -15.20 -3.24
C ILE A 59 1.60 -13.73 -2.94
N GLY A 60 1.11 -13.19 -1.82
CA GLY A 60 1.46 -11.84 -1.36
C GLY A 60 2.97 -11.69 -1.13
N CYS A 61 3.58 -12.63 -0.40
CA CYS A 61 5.02 -12.63 -0.15
C CYS A 61 5.85 -12.73 -1.45
N LEU A 62 5.47 -13.61 -2.38
CA LEU A 62 6.14 -13.76 -3.67
C LEU A 62 6.03 -12.50 -4.53
N THR A 63 4.86 -11.86 -4.52
CA THR A 63 4.64 -10.59 -5.23
C THR A 63 5.54 -9.49 -4.66
N SER A 64 5.64 -9.37 -3.34
CA SER A 64 6.53 -8.41 -2.67
C SER A 64 8.01 -8.67 -2.97
N ILE A 65 8.45 -9.93 -2.96
CA ILE A 65 9.82 -10.30 -3.35
C ILE A 65 10.08 -9.95 -4.83
N PHE A 66 9.13 -10.24 -5.71
CA PHE A 66 9.23 -9.94 -7.13
C PHE A 66 9.31 -8.42 -7.39
N MET A 67 8.48 -7.63 -6.71
CA MET A 67 8.55 -6.16 -6.76
C MET A 67 9.87 -5.62 -6.21
N GLY A 68 10.39 -6.22 -5.14
CA GLY A 68 11.73 -5.92 -4.62
C GLY A 68 12.83 -6.18 -5.64
N LEU A 69 12.80 -7.33 -6.32
CA LEU A 69 13.73 -7.67 -7.39
C LEU A 69 13.70 -6.66 -8.54
N ILE A 70 12.50 -6.27 -9.00
CA ILE A 70 12.33 -5.27 -10.06
C ILE A 70 12.93 -3.93 -9.61
N THR A 71 12.56 -3.45 -8.43
CA THR A 71 13.00 -2.15 -7.91
C THR A 71 14.53 -2.09 -7.75
N PHE A 72 15.15 -3.11 -7.13
CA PHE A 72 16.60 -3.18 -6.97
C PHE A 72 17.36 -3.43 -8.29
N SER A 73 16.69 -3.98 -9.31
CA SER A 73 17.24 -4.08 -10.67
C SER A 73 17.32 -2.69 -11.31
N PHE A 74 16.23 -1.91 -11.26
CA PHE A 74 16.20 -0.54 -11.76
C PHE A 74 17.20 0.37 -11.03
N LEU A 75 17.23 0.32 -9.70
CA LEU A 75 18.21 1.08 -8.90
C LEU A 75 19.65 0.70 -9.26
N GLY A 76 19.92 -0.59 -9.47
CA GLY A 76 21.22 -1.08 -9.92
C GLY A 76 21.60 -0.58 -11.31
N HIS A 77 20.64 -0.55 -12.24
CA HIS A 77 20.85 -0.02 -13.58
C HIS A 77 21.16 1.48 -13.56
N ILE A 78 20.40 2.26 -12.82
CA ILE A 78 20.63 3.70 -12.61
C ILE A 78 22.04 3.94 -12.04
N ALA A 79 22.39 3.23 -10.97
CA ALA A 79 23.71 3.35 -10.33
C ALA A 79 24.86 3.01 -11.30
N HIS A 80 24.69 1.97 -12.12
CA HIS A 80 25.67 1.57 -13.12
C HIS A 80 25.84 2.61 -14.23
N VAL A 81 24.75 3.16 -14.78
CA VAL A 81 24.80 4.18 -15.84
C VAL A 81 25.41 5.47 -15.33
N ASN A 82 25.06 5.90 -14.11
CA ASN A 82 25.53 7.15 -13.53
C ASN A 82 26.88 7.04 -12.80
N LYS A 83 27.45 5.83 -12.71
CA LYS A 83 28.72 5.55 -12.00
C LYS A 83 28.70 6.02 -10.54
N VAL A 84 27.56 5.90 -9.88
CA VAL A 84 27.36 6.25 -8.46
C VAL A 84 27.13 4.99 -7.64
N GLU A 85 27.37 5.05 -6.33
CA GLU A 85 27.02 3.94 -5.45
C GLU A 85 25.49 3.82 -5.34
N ILE A 86 24.97 2.59 -5.33
CA ILE A 86 23.52 2.36 -5.23
C ILE A 86 22.89 2.94 -3.95
N THR A 87 23.66 3.10 -2.87
CA THR A 87 23.23 3.72 -1.60
C THR A 87 22.85 5.18 -1.77
N SER A 88 23.41 5.91 -2.73
CA SER A 88 23.03 7.31 -3.00
C SER A 88 21.75 7.44 -3.84
N VAL A 89 21.32 6.36 -4.48
CA VAL A 89 20.12 6.31 -5.34
C VAL A 89 18.92 5.74 -4.58
N ILE A 90 19.16 4.94 -3.53
CA ILE A 90 18.10 4.42 -2.66
C ILE A 90 17.49 5.59 -1.88
N SER A 91 16.29 5.98 -2.27
CA SER A 91 15.43 6.89 -1.52
C SER A 91 14.27 6.11 -0.91
N SER A 92 13.86 6.47 0.30
CA SER A 92 12.66 5.91 0.93
C SER A 92 11.45 6.80 0.63
N GLY A 93 10.25 6.21 0.61
CA GLY A 93 9.00 6.94 0.46
C GLY A 93 8.60 7.23 -0.99
N PRO A 94 7.67 8.18 -1.22
CA PRO A 94 7.04 8.40 -2.53
C PRO A 94 8.04 8.86 -3.60
N GLY A 95 9.15 9.50 -3.21
CA GLY A 95 10.21 9.90 -4.16
C GLY A 95 10.83 8.74 -4.93
N LEU A 96 10.89 7.53 -4.35
CA LEU A 96 11.37 6.36 -5.06
C LEU A 96 10.53 6.06 -6.30
N ILE A 97 9.21 6.11 -6.14
CA ILE A 97 8.24 5.74 -7.18
C ILE A 97 8.05 6.87 -8.19
N PHE A 98 8.06 8.13 -7.75
CA PHE A 98 7.72 9.28 -8.60
C PHE A 98 8.92 10.03 -9.16
N GLN A 99 10.13 9.80 -8.65
CA GLN A 99 11.34 10.45 -9.15
C GLN A 99 12.37 9.44 -9.66
N VAL A 100 12.75 8.47 -8.84
CA VAL A 100 13.84 7.55 -9.17
C VAL A 100 13.44 6.53 -10.23
N LEU A 101 12.25 5.91 -10.10
CA LEU A 101 11.78 4.91 -11.06
C LEU A 101 11.50 5.51 -12.46
N PRO A 102 10.81 6.65 -12.63
CA PRO A 102 10.60 7.27 -13.94
C PRO A 102 11.92 7.68 -14.61
N TYR A 103 12.87 8.16 -13.82
CA TYR A 103 14.24 8.40 -14.30
C TYR A 103 14.88 7.11 -14.80
N GLY A 104 14.78 6.00 -14.07
CA GLY A 104 15.25 4.69 -14.52
C GLY A 104 14.58 4.20 -15.80
N LEU A 105 13.27 4.41 -15.95
CA LEU A 105 12.52 4.07 -17.16
C LEU A 105 12.96 4.89 -18.37
N SER A 106 13.36 6.14 -18.16
CA SER A 106 13.87 7.02 -19.23
C SER A 106 15.18 6.54 -19.87
N LEU A 107 15.94 5.70 -19.16
CA LEU A 107 17.20 5.12 -19.64
C LEU A 107 17.00 3.85 -20.48
N LEU A 108 15.79 3.27 -20.49
CA LEU A 108 15.47 2.09 -21.29
C LEU A 108 15.16 2.45 -22.75
N PRO A 109 15.36 1.52 -23.70
CA PRO A 109 14.91 1.71 -25.08
C PRO A 109 13.38 1.80 -25.11
N VAL A 110 12.84 2.75 -25.90
CA VAL A 110 11.39 3.03 -25.99
C VAL A 110 10.78 3.44 -24.63
N PRO A 111 11.30 4.49 -23.97
CA PRO A 111 10.94 4.85 -22.60
C PRO A 111 9.45 5.18 -22.40
N GLN A 112 8.77 5.63 -23.46
CA GLN A 112 7.34 5.95 -23.45
C GLN A 112 6.49 4.71 -23.15
N LEU A 113 6.82 3.56 -23.76
CA LEU A 113 6.10 2.30 -23.56
C LEU A 113 6.20 1.85 -22.10
N TRP A 114 7.42 1.83 -21.56
CA TRP A 114 7.67 1.39 -20.19
C TRP A 114 7.04 2.32 -19.16
N SER A 115 7.04 3.63 -19.41
CA SER A 115 6.38 4.61 -18.56
C SER A 115 4.87 4.37 -18.49
N ILE A 116 4.21 4.16 -19.63
CA ILE A 116 2.77 3.87 -19.68
C ILE A 116 2.46 2.59 -18.91
N LEU A 117 3.21 1.50 -19.15
CA LEU A 117 2.98 0.22 -18.46
C LEU A 117 3.18 0.34 -16.94
N PHE A 118 4.22 1.05 -16.50
CA PHE A 118 4.52 1.24 -15.08
C PHE A 118 3.44 2.05 -14.37
N PHE A 119 3.08 3.22 -14.90
CA PHE A 119 2.07 4.08 -14.28
C PHE A 119 0.66 3.48 -14.38
N PHE A 120 0.35 2.74 -15.45
CA PHE A 120 -0.90 2.02 -15.55
C PHE A 120 -0.99 0.89 -14.52
N MET A 121 0.07 0.09 -14.37
CA MET A 121 0.16 -0.92 -13.31
C MET A 121 -0.01 -0.27 -11.93
N PHE A 122 0.71 0.83 -11.67
CA PHE A 122 0.64 1.54 -10.40
C PHE A 122 -0.77 2.08 -10.12
N TYR A 123 -1.43 2.64 -11.13
CA TYR A 123 -2.82 3.08 -11.06
C TYR A 123 -3.77 1.93 -10.70
N LEU A 124 -3.63 0.76 -11.36
CA LEU A 124 -4.45 -0.42 -11.06
C LEU A 124 -4.27 -0.91 -9.62
N VAL A 125 -3.04 -0.89 -9.11
CA VAL A 125 -2.77 -1.23 -7.71
C VAL A 125 -3.44 -0.24 -6.76
N CYS A 126 -3.31 1.06 -7.02
CA CYS A 126 -3.90 2.09 -6.16
C CYS A 126 -5.43 2.07 -6.15
N ILE A 127 -6.06 1.87 -7.32
CA ILE A 127 -7.53 1.89 -7.40
C ILE A 127 -8.16 0.65 -6.74
N ASP A 128 -7.53 -0.52 -6.86
CA ASP A 128 -7.99 -1.75 -6.21
C ASP A 128 -7.97 -1.60 -4.67
N SER A 129 -6.86 -1.11 -4.11
CA SER A 129 -6.76 -0.83 -2.68
C SER A 129 -7.78 0.20 -2.21
N ALA A 130 -7.96 1.31 -2.95
CA ALA A 130 -8.93 2.34 -2.61
C ALA A 130 -10.38 1.82 -2.62
N PHE A 131 -10.71 0.94 -3.58
CA PHE A 131 -12.02 0.31 -3.65
C PHE A 131 -12.28 -0.60 -2.44
N SER A 132 -11.29 -1.40 -2.06
CA SER A 132 -11.36 -2.28 -0.88
C SER A 132 -11.65 -1.51 0.41
N GLU A 133 -10.92 -0.42 0.67
CA GLU A 133 -11.13 0.42 1.85
C GLU A 133 -12.47 1.15 1.83
N PHE A 134 -12.87 1.66 0.67
CA PHE A 134 -14.16 2.34 0.51
C PHE A 134 -15.33 1.40 0.80
N GLU A 135 -15.32 0.18 0.24
CA GLU A 135 -16.36 -0.82 0.53
C GLU A 135 -16.35 -1.21 2.01
N GLY A 136 -15.15 -1.34 2.61
CA GLY A 136 -14.99 -1.57 4.05
C GLY A 136 -15.72 -0.52 4.91
N MET A 137 -15.53 0.76 4.60
CA MET A 137 -16.22 1.85 5.28
C MET A 137 -17.73 1.85 5.03
N MET A 138 -18.16 1.53 3.80
CA MET A 138 -19.59 1.45 3.47
C MET A 138 -20.32 0.36 4.25
N VAL A 139 -19.67 -0.79 4.50
CA VAL A 139 -20.22 -1.86 5.35
C VAL A 139 -20.38 -1.38 6.79
N ILE A 140 -19.35 -0.75 7.36
CA ILE A 140 -19.41 -0.22 8.74
C ILE A 140 -20.52 0.83 8.90
N ILE A 141 -20.66 1.74 7.94
CA ILE A 141 -21.75 2.72 7.93
C ILE A 141 -23.10 2.02 7.86
N GLY A 142 -23.22 0.95 7.07
CA GLY A 142 -24.44 0.14 6.97
C GLY A 142 -24.79 -0.57 8.28
N ASP A 143 -23.79 -1.08 8.98
CA ASP A 143 -23.97 -1.75 10.28
C ASP A 143 -24.37 -0.76 11.38
N ALA A 144 -23.78 0.44 11.39
CA ALA A 144 -24.09 1.50 12.36
C ALA A 144 -25.42 2.23 12.06
N PHE A 145 -25.72 2.46 10.78
CA PHE A 145 -26.89 3.20 10.31
C PHE A 145 -27.62 2.44 9.20
N PRO A 146 -28.46 1.44 9.53
CA PRO A 146 -29.13 0.58 8.55
C PRO A 146 -29.96 1.35 7.51
N ASN A 147 -30.57 2.48 7.92
CA ASN A 147 -31.37 3.33 7.04
C ASN A 147 -30.54 4.02 5.94
N ALA A 148 -29.24 4.26 6.17
CA ALA A 148 -28.34 4.90 5.21
C ALA A 148 -27.99 3.99 4.03
N VAL A 149 -28.12 2.68 4.19
CA VAL A 149 -27.77 1.67 3.16
C VAL A 149 -28.98 0.79 2.80
N SER A 150 -30.17 1.05 3.37
CA SER A 150 -31.36 0.20 3.25
C SER A 150 -31.84 -0.07 1.82
N ASN A 151 -31.65 0.89 0.91
CA ASN A 151 -32.03 0.78 -0.50
C ASN A 151 -30.84 1.16 -1.39
N SER A 152 -30.82 0.65 -2.63
CA SER A 152 -29.75 0.95 -3.61
C SER A 152 -29.54 2.47 -3.81
N LYS A 153 -30.63 3.26 -3.81
CA LYS A 153 -30.55 4.73 -3.89
C LYS A 153 -29.89 5.34 -2.65
N ASN A 154 -30.24 4.89 -1.45
CA ASN A 154 -29.65 5.39 -0.21
C ASN A 154 -28.18 5.00 -0.11
N ARG A 155 -27.83 3.75 -0.47
CA ARG A 155 -26.44 3.30 -0.55
C ARG A 155 -25.61 4.16 -1.51
N ALA A 156 -26.13 4.43 -2.71
CA ALA A 156 -25.44 5.25 -3.71
C ALA A 156 -25.25 6.70 -3.23
N MET A 157 -26.29 7.28 -2.59
CA MET A 157 -26.23 8.62 -2.03
C MET A 157 -25.23 8.71 -0.87
N THR A 158 -25.27 7.77 0.07
CA THR A 158 -24.33 7.68 1.20
C THR A 158 -22.90 7.48 0.70
N GLY A 159 -22.67 6.60 -0.27
CA GLY A 159 -21.36 6.41 -0.88
C GLY A 159 -20.85 7.65 -1.59
N THR A 160 -21.70 8.35 -2.33
CA THR A 160 -21.31 9.60 -3.01
C THR A 160 -21.02 10.70 -1.98
N ALA A 161 -21.83 10.84 -0.95
CA ALA A 161 -21.60 11.80 0.13
C ALA A 161 -20.27 11.54 0.86
N PHE A 162 -19.99 10.27 1.17
CA PHE A 162 -18.72 9.86 1.76
C PHE A 162 -17.54 10.13 0.82
N GLY A 163 -17.63 9.74 -0.46
CA GLY A 163 -16.60 10.00 -1.46
C GLY A 163 -16.33 11.50 -1.66
N VAL A 164 -17.37 12.33 -1.69
CA VAL A 164 -17.23 13.79 -1.75
C VAL A 164 -16.55 14.32 -0.48
N SER A 165 -16.89 13.80 0.70
CA SER A 165 -16.23 14.20 1.95
C SER A 165 -14.74 13.86 1.95
N LEU A 166 -14.36 12.67 1.46
CA LEU A 166 -12.96 12.27 1.31
C LEU A 166 -12.24 13.13 0.27
N TYR A 167 -12.90 13.46 -0.85
CA TYR A 167 -12.35 14.37 -1.84
C TYR A 167 -12.06 15.75 -1.24
N LEU A 168 -13.00 16.33 -0.49
CA LEU A 168 -12.81 17.61 0.18
C LEU A 168 -11.66 17.57 1.20
N LEU A 169 -11.55 16.49 1.97
CA LEU A 169 -10.40 16.29 2.87
C LEU A 169 -9.09 16.18 2.08
N SER A 170 -9.08 15.47 0.95
CA SER A 170 -7.88 15.31 0.11
C SER A 170 -7.38 16.63 -0.48
N LEU A 171 -8.22 17.67 -0.60
CA LEU A 171 -7.81 19.00 -1.08
C LEU A 171 -6.73 19.63 -0.21
N MET A 172 -6.65 19.28 1.09
CA MET A 172 -5.58 19.78 1.96
C MET A 172 -4.19 19.30 1.49
N LEU A 173 -4.12 18.14 0.83
CA LEU A 173 -2.88 17.55 0.31
C LEU A 173 -2.44 18.18 -1.02
N LEU A 174 -3.28 18.99 -1.68
CA LEU A 174 -2.96 19.66 -2.94
C LEU A 174 -2.20 20.99 -2.74
N HIS A 175 -2.06 21.47 -1.50
CA HIS A 175 -1.31 22.69 -1.21
C HIS A 175 0.20 22.49 -1.44
N GLN A 176 0.97 23.57 -1.59
CA GLN A 176 2.44 23.51 -1.77
C GLN A 176 3.17 22.73 -0.67
N ASN A 177 2.61 22.75 0.55
CA ASN A 177 3.11 21.99 1.71
C ASN A 177 2.42 20.63 1.91
N GLY A 178 1.64 20.18 0.92
CA GLY A 178 0.83 18.97 1.02
C GLY A 178 1.63 17.70 1.27
N LEU A 179 2.88 17.64 0.79
CA LEU A 179 3.79 16.52 1.04
C LEU A 179 4.09 16.35 2.54
N TYR A 180 4.25 17.46 3.29
CA TYR A 180 4.46 17.39 4.74
C TYR A 180 3.24 16.84 5.47
N ILE A 181 2.04 17.28 5.07
CA ILE A 181 0.79 16.78 5.64
C ILE A 181 0.63 15.29 5.31
N PHE A 182 0.95 14.90 4.08
CA PHE A 182 0.96 13.50 3.65
C PHE A 182 1.91 12.65 4.50
N GLU A 183 3.13 13.10 4.76
CA GLU A 183 4.09 12.36 5.58
C GLU A 183 3.61 12.19 7.03
N ILE A 184 3.00 13.22 7.62
CA ILE A 184 2.41 13.13 8.97
C ILE A 184 1.27 12.10 8.99
N LEU A 185 0.36 12.16 8.02
CA LEU A 185 -0.76 11.20 7.93
C LEU A 185 -0.25 9.77 7.68
N ASN A 186 0.75 9.60 6.84
CA ASN A 186 1.34 8.30 6.54
C ASN A 186 2.04 7.71 7.77
N TYR A 187 2.79 8.52 8.50
CA TYR A 187 3.56 8.05 9.66
C TYR A 187 2.68 7.80 10.91
N TYR A 188 1.69 8.65 11.16
CA TYR A 188 0.87 8.57 12.39
C TYR A 188 -0.55 8.02 12.18
N GLY A 189 -1.11 8.12 10.98
CA GLY A 189 -2.50 7.77 10.72
C GLY A 189 -2.73 6.28 10.46
N GLY A 190 -1.95 5.70 9.54
CA GLY A 190 -2.24 4.37 8.99
C GLY A 190 -1.08 3.39 8.99
N ALA A 191 0.03 3.68 9.67
CA ALA A 191 1.17 2.77 9.74
C ALA A 191 1.86 2.87 11.12
N GLY A 192 2.74 1.91 11.42
CA GLY A 192 3.57 1.92 12.63
C GLY A 192 2.81 1.56 13.91
N ILE A 193 3.11 2.28 15.00
CA ILE A 193 2.70 1.87 16.36
C ILE A 193 1.17 1.88 16.56
N CYS A 194 0.45 2.79 15.91
CA CYS A 194 -1.01 2.90 16.03
C CYS A 194 -1.70 1.60 15.56
N LEU A 195 -1.23 1.04 14.45
CA LEU A 195 -1.77 -0.20 13.88
C LEU A 195 -1.40 -1.42 14.74
N LEU A 196 -0.18 -1.45 15.28
CA LEU A 196 0.23 -2.50 16.22
C LEU A 196 -0.62 -2.49 17.49
N TRP A 197 -0.94 -1.32 18.02
CA TRP A 197 -1.82 -1.18 19.18
C TRP A 197 -3.26 -1.60 18.87
N LEU A 198 -3.79 -1.22 17.70
CA LEU A 198 -5.13 -1.64 17.28
C LEU A 198 -5.20 -3.16 17.19
N ALA A 199 -4.21 -3.80 16.58
CA ALA A 199 -4.15 -5.26 16.45
C ALA A 199 -3.96 -6.01 17.77
N LEU A 200 -3.37 -5.37 18.78
CA LEU A 200 -3.29 -5.91 20.13
C LEU A 200 -4.64 -5.90 20.85
N CYS A 201 -5.49 -4.95 20.48
CA CYS A 201 -6.81 -4.74 21.08
C CYS A 201 -7.95 -5.47 20.35
N GLU A 202 -7.72 -5.89 19.11
CA GLU A 202 -8.65 -6.70 18.29
C GLU A 202 -8.52 -8.20 18.60
#